data_AF-A0A3D4FLN4-F1
#
_entry.id   AF-A0A3D4FLN4-F1
#
_cell.length_a   1.000
_cell.length_b   1.000
_cell.length_c   1.000
_cell.angle_alpha   90.00
_cell.angle_beta   90.00
_cell.angle_gamma   90.00
#
_symmetry.space_group_name_H-M   'P 1'
#
loop_
_entity.id
_entity.type
_entity.pdbx_description
1 polymer ?
#
loop_
_entity_poly.entity_id
_entity_poly.type
_entity_poly.pdbx_seq_one_letter_code
_entity_poly.pdbx_strand_id
1 'polypeptide(L)' 'MIADNLIEIAEILGTSYRHLIRVINKFYKEKIIKKQNNLLIVLNRDALKRLAG' A
#
# COMPACT_ATOMS: atom_id res chain seq x y z
N MET A 1 14.58 -5.24 -3.55
CA MET A 1 13.51 -6.20 -3.19
C MET A 1 12.24 -5.40 -2.86
N ILE A 2 11.02 -5.98 -2.86
CA ILE A 2 9.79 -5.20 -2.50
C ILE A 2 9.92 -4.57 -1.11
N ALA A 3 10.54 -5.30 -0.17
CA ALA A 3 10.76 -4.84 1.18
C ALA A 3 11.54 -3.51 1.21
N ASP A 4 12.62 -3.40 0.43
CA ASP A 4 13.42 -2.18 0.32
C ASP A 4 12.58 -1.01 -0.21
N ASN A 5 11.84 -1.22 -1.29
CA ASN A 5 10.95 -0.19 -1.85
C ASN A 5 9.89 0.28 -0.85
N LEU A 6 9.35 -0.62 -0.02
CA LEU A 6 8.34 -0.25 0.99
C LEU A 6 8.94 0.48 2.20
N ILE A 7 10.20 0.21 2.54
CA ILE A 7 10.92 0.98 3.58
C ILE A 7 11.15 2.40 3.07
N GLU A 8 11.68 2.56 1.85
CA GLU A 8 11.89 3.87 1.22
C GLU A 8 10.58 4.67 1.10
N ILE A 9 9.49 4.03 0.66
CA ILE A 9 8.17 4.69 0.59
C ILE A 9 7.70 5.13 1.98
N ALA A 10 7.92 4.32 3.02
CA ALA A 10 7.53 4.69 4.38
C ALA A 10 8.32 5.91 4.87
N GLU A 11 9.63 5.96 4.60
CA GLU A 11 10.48 7.11 4.90
C GLU A 11 10.02 8.39 4.18
N ILE A 12 9.76 8.32 2.87
CA ILE A 12 9.26 9.45 2.08
C ILE A 12 7.92 9.96 2.60
N LEU A 13 7.03 9.05 3.01
CA LEU A 13 5.72 9.39 3.58
C LEU A 13 5.78 9.82 5.05
N GLY A 14 6.97 9.85 5.67
CA GLY A 14 7.15 10.22 7.07
C GLY A 14 6.43 9.26 8.04
N THR A 15 6.30 7.99 7.67
CA THR A 15 5.58 6.98 8.46
C THR A 15 6.47 5.78 8.79
N SER A 16 6.12 5.04 9.84
CA SER A 16 6.82 3.78 10.11
C SER A 16 6.51 2.75 9.03
N TYR A 17 7.51 1.96 8.62
CA TYR A 17 7.32 0.79 7.75
C TYR A 17 6.16 -0.11 8.23
N ARG A 18 6.05 -0.33 9.55
CA ARG A 18 4.95 -1.10 10.15
C ARG A 18 3.57 -0.48 9.94
N HIS A 19 3.47 0.85 9.90
CA HIS A 19 2.20 1.54 9.62
C HIS A 19 1.82 1.37 8.15
N LEU A 20 2.77 1.61 7.22
CA LEU A 20 2.54 1.40 5.80
C LEU A 20 2.08 -0.04 5.51
N ILE A 21 2.75 -1.05 6.07
CA ILE A 21 2.37 -2.46 5.90
C ILE A 21 0.96 -2.74 6.42
N ARG A 22 0.54 -2.14 7.54
CA ARG A 22 -0.84 -2.29 8.04
C ARG A 22 -1.86 -1.73 7.06
N VAL A 23 -1.58 -0.57 6.47
CA VAL A 23 -2.46 0.06 5.46
C VAL A 23 -2.52 -0.78 4.19
N ILE A 24 -1.38 -1.21 3.66
CA ILE A 24 -1.32 -2.10 2.48
C ILE A 24 -2.10 -3.40 2.72
N ASN A 25 -1.96 -4.01 3.91
CA ASN A 25 -2.70 -5.21 4.26
C ASN A 25 -4.20 -4.95 4.42
N LYS A 26 -4.60 -3.79 4.93
CA LYS A 26 -6.01 -3.36 4.97
C LYS A 26 -6.57 -3.24 3.55
N PHE A 27 -5.89 -2.54 2.65
CA PHE A 27 -6.32 -2.38 1.25
C PHE A 27 -6.40 -3.72 0.50
N TYR A 28 -5.50 -4.65 0.80
CA TYR A 28 -5.57 -6.01 0.26
C TYR A 28 -6.84 -6.75 0.74
N LYS A 29 -7.15 -6.70 2.05
CA LYS A 29 -8.35 -7.32 2.62
C LYS A 29 -9.64 -6.72 2.07
N GLU A 30 -9.65 -5.41 1.85
CA GLU A 30 -10.79 -4.67 1.30
C GLU A 30 -10.91 -4.80 -0.23
N LYS A 31 -10.07 -5.60 -0.88
CA LYS A 31 -10.02 -5.79 -2.34
C LYS A 31 -9.81 -4.48 -3.12
N ILE A 32 -9.15 -3.50 -2.49
CA ILE A 32 -8.77 -2.24 -3.13
C ILE A 32 -7.50 -2.43 -3.98
N ILE A 33 -6.60 -3.30 -3.51
CA ILE A 33 -5.38 -3.70 -4.22
C ILE A 33 -5.22 -5.23 -4.20
N LYS A 34 -4.40 -5.77 -5.10
CA LYS A 34 -3.85 -7.13 -5.01
C LYS A 34 -2.33 -7.09 -4.97
N LYS A 35 -1.74 -8.12 -4.35
CA LYS A 35 -0.30 -8.42 -4.44
C LYS A 35 -0.11 -9.46 -5.56
N GLN A 36 0.75 -9.18 -6.52
CA GLN A 36 1.10 -10.13 -7.57
C GLN A 36 2.61 -10.08 -7.79
N ASN A 37 3.30 -11.16 -7.42
CA ASN A 37 4.76 -11.23 -7.40
C ASN A 37 5.34 -10.03 -6.61
N ASN A 38 6.14 -9.19 -7.28
CA ASN A 38 6.75 -7.99 -6.73
C ASN A 38 5.96 -6.70 -6.95
N LEU A 39 4.67 -6.80 -7.29
CA LEU A 39 3.84 -5.66 -7.65
C LEU A 39 2.62 -5.53 -6.74
N LEU A 40 2.27 -4.29 -6.45
CA LEU A 40 0.97 -3.89 -5.90
C LEU A 40 0.11 -3.39 -7.06
N ILE A 41 -0.98 -4.08 -7.35
CA ILE A 41 -1.88 -3.74 -8.45
C ILE A 41 -3.15 -3.13 -7.87
N VAL A 42 -3.51 -1.94 -8.32
CA VAL A 42 -4.75 -1.26 -7.93
C VAL A 42 -5.93 -1.95 -8.61
N LEU A 43 -6.90 -2.40 -7.81
CA LEU A 43 -8.16 -2.98 -8.29
C LEU A 43 -9.31 -1.97 -8.27
N ASN A 44 -9.30 -1.06 -7.29
CA ASN A 44 -10.36 -0.06 -7.12
C ASN A 44 -9.77 1.33 -6.89
N ARG A 45 -9.62 2.10 -7.98
CA ARG A 45 -9.04 3.44 -7.94
C ARG A 45 -9.94 4.46 -7.25
N ASP A 46 -11.26 4.31 -7.36
CA ASP A 46 -12.22 5.23 -6.74
C ASP A 46 -12.24 5.09 -5.22
N ALA A 47 -12.07 3.87 -4.70
CA ALA A 47 -11.88 3.65 -3.27
C ALA A 47 -10.63 4.37 -2.74
N LEU A 48 -9.50 4.29 -3.47
CA LEU A 48 -8.29 5.02 -3.11
C LEU A 48 -8.50 6.55 -3.13
N LYS A 49 -9.18 7.08 -4.15
CA LYS A 49 -9.51 8.51 -4.23
C LYS A 49 -10.34 8.96 -3.03
N ARG A 50 -11.36 8.19 -2.65
CA ARG A 50 -12.19 8.51 -1.47
C ARG A 50 -11.41 8.49 -0.15
N LEU A 51 -10.42 7.59 -0.03
CA LEU A 51 -9.57 7.49 1.16
C LEU A 51 -8.50 8.59 1.23
N ALA A 52 -8.09 9.14 0.09
CA ALA A 52 -7.07 10.18 0.03
C ALA A 52 -7.57 11.54 0.56
N GLY A 53 -8.90 11.76 0.57
CA GLY A 53 -9.51 13.03 0.96
C GLY A 53 -9.46 14.03 -0.19
#